data_AF-A0A2E7UZL8-F1
#
_entry.id   AF-A0A2E7UZL8-F1
#
_cell.length_a   1.000
_cell.length_b   1.000
_cell.length_c   1.000
_cell.angle_alpha   90.00
_cell.angle_beta   90.00
_cell.angle_gamma   90.00
#
_symmetry.space_group_name_H-M   'P 1'
#
loop_
_entity.id
_entity.type
_entity.pdbx_description
1 polymer ?
#
loop_
_entity_poly.entity_id
_entity_poly.type
_entity_poly.pdbx_seq_one_letter_code
_entity_poly.pdbx_strand_id
1 'polypeptide(L)' 'MKDRFDLEEAITEFSAYDEELETVICRMGDFPVTPTEDELLNMLIGIKELNKVRFEKLWSTFEALLANGAIPSSKLDQ' A
#
# COMPACT_ATOMS: atom_id res chain seq x y z
N MET A 1 -1.52 22.17 3.18
CA MET A 1 -0.08 21.86 3.33
C MET A 1 -0.03 20.48 3.93
N LYS A 2 0.70 19.52 3.33
CA LYS A 2 0.77 18.16 3.89
C LYS A 2 1.60 18.17 5.19
N ASP A 3 1.23 17.32 6.13
CA ASP A 3 1.91 17.13 7.41
C ASP A 3 2.17 15.64 7.72
N ARG A 4 2.68 15.35 8.92
CA ARG A 4 3.03 13.99 9.36
C ARG A 4 1.85 13.03 9.42
N PHE A 5 0.63 13.53 9.65
CA PHE A 5 -0.58 12.71 9.73
C PHE A 5 -1.03 12.27 8.33
N ASP A 6 -0.85 13.12 7.31
CA ASP A 6 -1.07 12.71 5.91
C ASP A 6 -0.14 11.55 5.51
N LEU A 7 1.11 11.57 6.00
CA LEU A 7 2.06 10.48 5.76
C LEU A 7 1.68 9.21 6.52
N GLU A 8 1.26 9.34 7.77
CA GLU A 8 0.77 8.22 8.59
C GLU A 8 -0.46 7.56 7.95
N GLU A 9 -1.41 8.35 7.45
CA GLU A 9 -2.56 7.85 6.71
C GLU A 9 -2.13 7.10 5.44
N ALA A 10 -1.22 7.68 4.64
CA ALA A 10 -0.75 7.03 3.42
C ALA A 10 0.03 5.72 3.68
N ILE A 11 0.78 5.64 4.79
CA ILE A 11 1.44 4.40 5.24
C ILE A 11 0.40 3.36 5.67
N THR A 12 -0.62 3.79 6.41
CA THR A 12 -1.69 2.91 6.87
C THR A 12 -2.47 2.34 5.68
N GLU A 13 -2.84 3.19 4.72
CA GLU A 13 -3.47 2.74 3.47
C GLU A 13 -2.58 1.77 2.69
N PHE A 14 -1.27 2.05 2.60
CA PHE A 14 -0.33 1.15 1.95
C PHE A 14 -0.35 -0.23 2.59
N SER A 15 -0.40 -0.32 3.93
CA SER A 15 -0.40 -1.58 4.67
C SER A 15 -1.63 -2.48 4.45
N ALA A 16 -2.72 -1.95 3.87
CA ALA A 16 -3.90 -2.74 3.50
C ALA A 16 -3.60 -3.88 2.50
N TYR A 17 -2.44 -3.87 1.85
CA TYR A 17 -2.04 -4.95 0.95
C TYR A 17 -1.94 -6.32 1.66
N ASP A 18 -1.59 -6.35 2.96
CA ASP A 18 -1.51 -7.59 3.72
C ASP A 18 -2.90 -8.23 3.89
N GLU A 19 -3.92 -7.43 4.25
CA GLU A 19 -5.32 -7.88 4.39
C GLU A 19 -5.91 -8.39 3.06
N GLU A 20 -5.52 -7.76 1.95
CA GLU A 20 -5.93 -8.18 0.61
C GLU A 20 -5.32 -9.54 0.24
N LEU A 21 -4.06 -9.79 0.61
CA LEU A 21 -3.43 -11.10 0.41
C LEU A 21 -4.05 -12.18 1.30
N GLU A 22 -4.39 -11.87 2.55
CA GLU A 22 -5.14 -12.79 3.42
C GLU A 22 -6.49 -13.16 2.81
N THR A 23 -7.16 -12.20 2.17
CA THR A 23 -8.41 -12.44 1.44
C THR A 23 -8.20 -13.41 0.27
N VAL A 24 -7.11 -13.29 -0.49
CA VAL A 24 -6.76 -14.25 -1.55
C VAL A 24 -6.48 -15.63 -0.96
N ILE A 25 -5.75 -15.72 0.15
CA ILE A 25 -5.43 -16.99 0.82
C ILE A 25 -6.72 -17.69 1.28
N CYS A 26 -7.64 -16.96 1.91
CA CYS A 26 -8.97 -17.46 2.28
C CYS A 26 -9.76 -17.93 1.06
N ARG A 27 -9.73 -17.18 -0.05
CA ARG A 27 -10.36 -17.57 -1.32
C ARG A 27 -9.84 -18.90 -1.86
N MET A 28 -8.57 -19.23 -1.61
CA MET A 28 -7.92 -20.47 -2.03
C MET A 28 -8.20 -21.65 -1.08
N GLY A 29 -8.25 -21.43 0.24
CA GLY A 29 -8.29 -22.48 1.25
C GLY A 29 -9.67 -22.76 1.87
N ASP A 30 -10.46 -21.70 2.08
CA ASP A 30 -11.62 -21.76 2.98
C ASP A 30 -12.96 -21.54 2.26
N PHE A 31 -12.94 -21.14 0.99
CA PHE A 31 -14.15 -20.94 0.21
C PHE A 31 -14.74 -22.26 -0.33
N PRO A 32 -16.09 -22.42 -0.34
CA PRO A 32 -16.74 -23.66 -0.76
C PRO A 32 -16.58 -23.97 -2.26
N VAL A 33 -16.23 -22.97 -3.07
CA VAL A 33 -16.02 -23.11 -4.51
C VAL A 33 -14.54 -22.88 -4.79
N THR A 34 -13.84 -23.86 -5.35
CA THR A 34 -12.44 -23.66 -5.76
C THR A 34 -12.38 -22.58 -6.85
N PRO A 35 -11.57 -21.52 -6.68
CA PRO A 35 -11.39 -20.52 -7.73
C PRO A 35 -10.66 -21.12 -8.93
N THR A 36 -10.93 -20.60 -10.12
CA THR A 36 -10.09 -20.91 -11.29
C THR A 36 -8.73 -20.20 -11.19
N GLU A 37 -7.76 -20.66 -11.96
CA GLU A 37 -6.46 -19.98 -12.07
C GLU A 37 -6.62 -18.53 -12.53
N ASP A 38 -7.47 -18.28 -13.53
CA ASP A 38 -7.74 -16.93 -14.04
C ASP A 38 -8.39 -16.02 -12.99
N GLU A 39 -9.30 -16.54 -12.17
CA GLU A 39 -9.92 -15.79 -11.08
C GLU A 39 -8.87 -15.37 -10.04
N LEU A 40 -7.95 -16.27 -9.67
CA LEU A 40 -6.85 -15.95 -8.75
C LEU A 40 -5.89 -14.94 -9.36
N LEU A 41 -5.51 -15.11 -10.63
CA LEU A 41 -4.63 -14.18 -11.33
C LEU A 41 -5.25 -12.78 -11.42
N ASN A 42 -6.55 -12.68 -11.70
CA ASN A 42 -7.26 -11.40 -11.73
C ASN A 42 -7.24 -10.69 -10.37
N MET A 43 -7.43 -11.43 -9.27
CA MET A 43 -7.32 -10.87 -7.91
C MET A 43 -5.90 -10.34 -7.64
N LEU A 44 -4.87 -11.14 -7.94
CA LEU A 44 -3.47 -10.76 -7.71
C LEU A 44 -3.04 -9.56 -8.56
N ILE A 45 -3.49 -9.48 -9.82
CA ILE A 45 -3.25 -8.33 -10.69
C ILE A 45 -3.91 -7.08 -10.09
N GLY A 46 -5.16 -7.20 -9.63
CA GLY A 46 -5.87 -6.11 -8.97
C GLY A 46 -5.13 -5.57 -7.74
N ILE A 47 -4.70 -6.45 -6.84
CA ILE A 47 -3.93 -6.09 -5.65
C ILE A 47 -2.62 -5.40 -6.02
N LYS A 48 -1.90 -5.94 -7.02
CA LYS A 48 -0.64 -5.35 -7.49
C LYS A 48 -0.83 -3.92 -8.01
N GLU A 49 -1.87 -3.66 -8.80
CA GLU A 49 -2.12 -2.32 -9.33
C GLU A 49 -2.57 -1.35 -8.23
N LEU A 50 -3.42 -1.79 -7.28
CA LEU A 50 -3.82 -0.97 -6.13
C LEU A 50 -2.61 -0.61 -5.25
N ASN A 51 -1.71 -1.57 -5.00
CA ASN A 51 -0.51 -1.35 -4.20
C ASN A 51 0.40 -0.29 -4.85
N LYS A 52 0.59 -0.32 -6.18
CA LYS A 52 1.35 0.73 -6.90
C LYS A 52 0.75 2.12 -6.68
N VAL A 53 -0.57 2.27 -6.80
CA VAL A 53 -1.25 3.57 -6.61
C VAL A 53 -1.07 4.06 -5.16
N ARG A 54 -1.20 3.16 -4.17
CA ARG A 54 -0.96 3.49 -2.75
C ARG A 54 0.50 3.92 -2.52
N PHE A 55 1.45 3.22 -3.14
CA PHE A 55 2.86 3.58 -3.07
C PHE A 55 3.13 4.96 -3.68
N GLU A 56 2.57 5.27 -4.85
CA GLU A 56 2.69 6.59 -5.47
C GLU A 56 2.12 7.70 -4.58
N LYS A 57 0.97 7.47 -3.94
CA LYS A 57 0.37 8.41 -2.96
C LYS A 57 1.27 8.61 -1.75
N LEU A 58 1.82 7.54 -1.19
CA LEU A 58 2.76 7.59 -0.06
C LEU A 58 4.01 8.38 -0.45
N TRP A 59 4.60 8.05 -1.59
CA TRP A 59 5.81 8.70 -2.10
C TRP A 59 5.59 10.19 -2.35
N SER A 60 4.49 10.56 -3.02
CA SER A 60 4.11 11.96 -3.23
C SER A 60 3.92 12.73 -1.92
N THR A 61 3.39 12.07 -0.88
CA THR A 61 3.25 12.67 0.45
C THR A 61 4.60 12.89 1.10
N PHE A 62 5.49 11.91 1.04
CA PHE A 62 6.86 12.02 1.52
C PHE A 62 7.63 13.15 0.82
N GLU A 63 7.57 13.25 -0.52
CA GLU A 63 8.22 14.32 -1.28
C GLU A 63 7.69 15.71 -0.91
N ALA A 64 6.38 15.85 -0.67
CA ALA A 64 5.79 17.11 -0.23
C ALA A 64 6.31 17.56 1.15
N LEU A 65 6.55 16.60 2.05
CA LEU A 65 7.12 16.86 3.38
C LEU A 65 8.62 17.17 3.34
N LEU A 66 9.36 16.59 2.40
CA LEU A 66 10.74 17.01 2.12
C LEU A 66 10.79 18.44 1.59
N ALA A 67 9.93 18.76 0.61
CA ALA A 67 9.90 20.06 -0.04
C ALA A 67 9.51 21.20 0.92
N ASN A 68 8.68 20.92 1.93
CA ASN A 68 8.26 21.91 2.92
C ASN A 68 9.14 21.95 4.19
N GLY A 69 10.17 21.09 4.28
CA GLY A 69 11.10 21.03 5.40
C GLY A 69 10.56 20.33 6.66
N ALA A 70 9.38 19.71 6.60
CA ALA A 70 8.86 18.89 7.71
C ALA A 70 9.68 17.60 7.90
N ILE A 71 10.26 17.07 6.82
CA ILE A 71 11.25 15.99 6.88
C ILE A 71 12.61 16.56 6.48
N PRO A 72 13.66 16.42 7.33
CA PRO A 72 15.00 16.87 6.98
C PRO A 72 15.59 15.99 5.87
N SER A 73 16.27 16.61 4.92
CA SER A 73 16.98 15.93 3.82
C SER A 73 18.34 15.39 4.22
N SER A 74 18.89 15.84 5.35
CA SER A 74 20.12 15.31 5.93
C SER A 74 19.81 14.14 6.87
N LYS A 75 20.68 13.12 6.89
CA LYS A 75 20.68 12.15 7.99
C LYS A 75 20.95 12.91 9.28
N LEU A 76 20.17 12.64 10.33
CA LEU A 76 20.57 13.04 11.68
C LEU A 76 21.89 12.33 11.94
N ASP A 77 22.97 13.09 12.11
CA ASP A 77 24.26 12.56 12.55
C ASP A 77 24.02 11.89 13.91
N GLN A 78 23.95 10.56 13.92
CA GLN A 78 23.91 9.72 15.12
C GLN A 78 25.32 9.38 15.57
#